data_AF-A0A061I6F2-F1
#
_entry.id   AF-A0A061I6F2-F1
#
_cell.length_a   1.000
_cell.length_b   1.000
_cell.length_c   1.000
_cell.angle_alpha   90.00
_cell.angle_beta   90.00
_cell.angle_gamma   90.00
#
_symmetry.space_group_name_H-M   'P 1'
#
loop_
_entity.id
_entity.type
_entity.pdbx_description
1 polymer ?
#
loop_
_entity_poly.entity_id
_entity_poly.type
_entity_poly.pdbx_seq_one_letter_code
_entity_poly.pdbx_strand_id
1 'polypeptide(L)'
;MRSRNQGGESSSNGHVSCPKSSIISNAGDKGPSEEAKKNKANRKEDDVTASGTVKRHLKPSRESEKKTKKTLELSKEDLIQLLSIMEGELQAREDVIHMLKTEKTKPEVLEAHYGSAEPEKVLRVLHRDAILAQEKSIGEDVYEKPISELDRLEEKQRETYRRMLEQLLLAEKCHRRTVYELENEKHKHTDYMNKSDDFTNLLEQERE
;
A
#
# COMPACT_ATOMS: atom_id res chain seq x y z
N MET A 1 -23.04 -44.04 35.60
CA MET A 1 -24.45 -43.58 35.45
C MET A 1 -24.52 -42.56 34.33
N ARG A 2 -25.46 -42.72 33.39
CA ARG A 2 -25.68 -41.86 32.23
C ARG A 2 -26.48 -40.62 32.63
N SER A 3 -26.19 -39.45 32.05
CA SER A 3 -27.24 -38.52 31.61
C SER A 3 -26.76 -37.64 30.46
N ARG A 4 -27.37 -37.82 29.30
CA ARG A 4 -27.44 -36.86 28.19
C ARG A 4 -28.42 -35.75 28.59
N ASN A 5 -28.28 -34.57 27.98
CA ASN A 5 -29.37 -33.80 27.39
C ASN A 5 -28.80 -32.88 26.28
N GLN A 6 -29.36 -33.02 25.09
CA GLN A 6 -29.22 -32.12 23.93
C GLN A 6 -30.49 -31.26 23.83
N GLY A 7 -30.38 -30.13 23.13
CA GLY A 7 -31.49 -29.32 22.62
C GLY A 7 -31.34 -27.86 23.06
N GLY A 8 -31.39 -26.84 22.21
CA GLY A 8 -31.70 -26.77 20.79
C GLY A 8 -31.42 -25.33 20.34
N GLU A 9 -31.22 -25.19 19.04
CA GLU A 9 -30.81 -23.97 18.34
C GLU A 9 -31.90 -22.90 18.38
N SER A 10 -31.51 -21.62 18.39
CA SER A 10 -32.38 -20.52 17.99
C SER A 10 -31.55 -19.45 17.29
N SER A 11 -31.74 -19.41 15.97
CA SER A 11 -31.28 -18.39 15.05
C SER A 11 -32.16 -17.14 15.19
N SER A 12 -31.55 -15.96 15.32
CA SER A 12 -32.25 -14.71 15.00
C SER A 12 -31.30 -13.74 14.31
N ASN A 13 -31.62 -13.57 13.03
CA ASN A 13 -31.10 -12.63 12.05
C ASN A 13 -31.33 -11.17 12.53
N GLY A 14 -30.31 -10.33 12.45
CA GLY A 14 -30.38 -8.92 12.83
C GLY A 14 -29.51 -8.06 11.94
N HIS A 15 -30.04 -7.73 10.76
CA HIS A 15 -29.48 -6.78 9.80
C HIS A 15 -29.69 -5.35 10.33
N VAL A 16 -28.61 -4.59 10.55
CA VAL A 16 -28.69 -3.13 10.74
C VAL A 16 -27.66 -2.46 9.83
N SER A 17 -28.19 -1.63 8.94
CA SER A 17 -27.47 -0.88 7.92
C SER A 17 -27.49 0.63 8.18
N CYS A 18 -26.34 1.27 7.89
CA CYS A 18 -26.13 2.69 7.49
C CYS A 18 -26.22 3.83 8.55
N PRO A 19 -25.66 5.05 8.28
CA PRO A 19 -24.85 5.49 7.13
C PRO A 19 -23.56 6.30 7.45
N LYS A 20 -22.80 6.57 6.37
CA LYS A 20 -21.67 7.51 6.23
C LYS A 20 -22.09 8.96 6.52
N SER A 21 -21.18 9.77 7.07
CA SER A 21 -21.19 11.24 6.93
C SER A 21 -19.90 11.72 6.28
N SER A 22 -20.04 12.26 5.07
CA SER A 22 -19.10 13.14 4.38
C SER A 22 -19.44 14.60 4.67
N ILE A 23 -18.44 15.46 4.88
CA ILE A 23 -18.33 16.93 4.63
C ILE A 23 -16.90 17.27 5.11
N ILE A 24 -15.87 17.56 4.29
CA ILE A 24 -15.55 18.59 3.29
C ILE A 24 -15.36 20.03 3.82
N SER A 25 -14.14 20.53 3.57
CA SER A 25 -13.66 21.93 3.38
C SER A 25 -13.30 22.77 4.61
N ASN A 26 -12.31 23.67 4.62
CA ASN A 26 -11.16 23.98 3.75
C ASN A 26 -10.33 25.12 4.42
N ALA A 27 -9.07 25.26 3.97
CA ALA A 27 -8.35 26.50 3.64
C ALA A 27 -7.49 27.28 4.67
N GLY A 28 -6.28 27.60 4.18
CA GLY A 28 -5.44 28.77 4.51
C GLY A 28 -4.23 28.41 5.38
N ASP A 29 -2.97 28.73 5.07
CA ASP A 29 -2.43 29.75 4.16
C ASP A 29 -0.92 29.53 3.88
N LYS A 30 -0.47 30.10 2.75
CA LYS A 30 0.87 30.42 2.18
C LYS A 30 2.15 30.13 3.00
N GLY A 31 3.31 29.76 2.44
CA GLY A 31 4.03 30.19 1.22
C GLY A 31 5.57 29.99 1.45
N PRO A 32 6.46 30.25 0.47
CA PRO A 32 7.60 29.36 0.12
C PRO A 32 9.00 29.88 0.52
N SER A 33 10.05 29.03 0.40
CA SER A 33 11.42 29.51 0.14
C SER A 33 12.25 28.48 -0.63
N GLU A 34 12.83 28.97 -1.72
CA GLU A 34 13.87 28.34 -2.54
C GLU A 34 15.22 28.24 -1.79
N GLU A 35 16.08 27.30 -2.19
CA GLU A 35 17.43 27.62 -2.70
C GLU A 35 18.12 26.34 -3.22
N ALA A 36 18.27 26.26 -4.54
CA ALA A 36 19.15 25.31 -5.21
C ALA A 36 20.51 26.00 -5.49
N LYS A 37 21.61 25.39 -5.05
CA LYS A 37 22.97 25.78 -5.46
C LYS A 37 23.64 24.65 -6.24
N LYS A 38 23.82 24.88 -7.55
CA LYS A 38 24.48 24.01 -8.51
C LYS A 38 25.87 24.56 -8.80
N ASN A 39 26.92 23.82 -8.43
CA ASN A 39 28.29 24.16 -8.79
C ASN A 39 28.74 23.40 -10.03
N LYS A 40 29.37 24.15 -10.94
CA LYS A 40 29.93 23.78 -12.23
C LYS A 40 31.42 23.53 -12.06
N ALA A 41 31.95 22.41 -12.57
CA ALA A 41 33.35 22.30 -12.95
C ALA A 41 33.50 21.27 -14.08
N ASN A 42 34.21 21.70 -15.12
CA ASN A 42 34.42 21.06 -16.40
C ASN A 42 35.91 20.71 -16.46
N ARG A 43 36.30 19.46 -16.73
CA ARG A 43 37.62 19.11 -17.28
C ARG A 43 37.51 17.88 -18.19
N LYS A 44 37.83 18.12 -19.47
CA LYS A 44 38.25 17.16 -20.50
C LYS A 44 39.69 16.66 -20.16
N GLU A 45 40.34 15.65 -20.76
CA GLU A 45 40.42 15.08 -22.13
C GLU A 45 40.97 13.64 -22.07
N ASP A 46 40.60 12.84 -23.09
CA ASP A 46 41.37 11.90 -23.93
C ASP A 46 42.18 10.75 -23.27
N ASP A 47 42.40 9.55 -23.83
CA ASP A 47 42.43 9.04 -25.20
C ASP A 47 42.38 7.47 -25.14
N VAL A 48 42.30 6.83 -26.31
CA VAL A 48 42.96 5.55 -26.70
C VAL A 48 42.04 4.42 -27.23
N THR A 49 41.78 4.53 -28.55
CA THR A 49 41.97 3.55 -29.65
C THR A 49 41.31 2.16 -29.69
N ALA A 50 40.65 1.85 -30.82
CA ALA A 50 41.08 0.85 -31.85
C ALA A 50 39.99 0.78 -32.96
N SER A 51 40.19 1.26 -34.19
CA SER A 51 41.01 0.77 -35.31
C SER A 51 40.30 -0.23 -36.24
N GLY A 52 40.06 0.21 -37.48
CA GLY A 52 40.14 -0.60 -38.70
C GLY A 52 39.15 -0.19 -39.80
N THR A 53 39.45 -0.05 -41.08
CA THR A 53 40.68 -0.08 -41.89
C THR A 53 40.33 0.36 -43.34
N VAL A 54 41.34 0.88 -44.06
CA VAL A 54 41.52 0.91 -45.55
C VAL A 54 40.87 2.03 -46.41
N LYS A 55 41.71 3.07 -46.69
CA LYS A 55 42.20 3.60 -48.01
C LYS A 55 41.30 3.41 -49.25
N ARG A 56 41.21 4.29 -50.25
CA ARG A 56 41.86 5.54 -50.72
C ARG A 56 41.03 5.92 -51.98
N HIS A 57 40.83 7.21 -52.29
CA HIS A 57 40.94 7.69 -53.68
C HIS A 57 41.11 9.21 -53.70
N LEU A 58 41.59 9.69 -54.84
CA LEU A 58 42.48 10.84 -55.06
C LEU A 58 41.80 12.22 -55.11
N LYS A 59 42.60 13.26 -54.84
CA LYS A 59 42.35 14.71 -55.08
C LYS A 59 41.87 15.04 -56.51
N PRO A 60 41.15 16.15 -56.73
CA PRO A 60 41.75 17.49 -56.95
C PRO A 60 41.07 18.57 -56.10
N SER A 61 41.78 19.43 -55.37
CA SER A 61 42.57 20.60 -55.80
C SER A 61 41.75 21.78 -56.35
N ARG A 62 41.84 22.88 -55.58
CA ARG A 62 41.61 24.31 -55.88
C ARG A 62 40.18 24.88 -55.83
N GLU A 63 39.96 25.61 -54.72
CA GLU A 63 39.57 27.03 -54.69
C GLU A 63 38.65 27.54 -55.80
N SER A 64 37.40 27.84 -55.43
CA SER A 64 36.79 29.15 -55.70
C SER A 64 35.40 29.20 -55.08
N GLU A 65 35.33 29.69 -53.85
CA GLU A 65 34.10 30.31 -53.37
C GLU A 65 33.78 31.53 -54.24
N LYS A 66 32.48 31.72 -54.48
CA LYS A 66 31.83 32.86 -55.15
C LYS A 66 31.89 32.80 -56.68
N LYS A 67 30.77 32.39 -57.29
CA LYS A 67 29.92 33.29 -58.08
C LYS A 67 28.69 32.57 -58.68
N THR A 68 27.56 33.26 -58.47
CA THR A 68 26.37 33.30 -59.31
C THR A 68 25.50 32.04 -59.40
N LYS A 69 24.22 32.24 -59.11
CA LYS A 69 23.10 31.47 -59.66
C LYS A 69 23.25 31.46 -61.19
N LYS A 70 24.07 30.56 -61.71
CA LYS A 70 24.07 30.22 -63.12
C LYS A 70 22.82 29.39 -63.29
N THR A 71 21.86 29.91 -64.04
CA THR A 71 20.93 29.04 -64.77
C THR A 71 21.78 27.95 -65.38
N LEU A 72 21.59 26.73 -64.89
CA LEU A 72 22.33 25.56 -65.30
C LEU A 72 21.89 25.33 -66.76
N GLU A 73 22.60 25.94 -67.72
CA GLU A 73 22.42 25.69 -69.14
C GLU A 73 23.01 24.31 -69.43
N LEU A 74 22.25 23.29 -69.02
CA LEU A 74 22.49 21.90 -69.34
C LEU A 74 22.40 21.77 -70.86
N SER A 75 23.40 21.14 -71.49
CA SER A 75 23.19 20.65 -72.84
C SER A 75 22.10 19.57 -72.81
N LYS A 76 21.44 19.34 -73.94
CA LYS A 76 20.39 18.31 -74.04
C LYS A 76 20.90 16.94 -73.56
N GLU A 77 22.16 16.63 -73.83
CA GLU A 77 22.82 15.39 -73.39
C GLU A 77 22.99 15.35 -71.87
N ASP A 78 23.49 16.42 -71.26
CA ASP A 78 23.69 16.50 -69.80
C ASP A 78 22.36 16.40 -69.03
N LEU A 79 21.28 16.97 -69.59
CA LEU A 79 19.94 16.84 -69.02
C LEU A 79 19.45 15.39 -69.09
N ILE A 80 19.61 14.71 -70.22
CA ILE A 80 19.22 13.31 -70.39
C ILE A 80 20.04 12.40 -69.47
N GLN A 81 21.34 12.65 -69.34
CA GLN A 81 22.21 11.92 -68.43
C GLN A 81 21.79 12.12 -66.97
N LEU A 82 21.48 13.35 -66.56
CA LEU A 82 21.00 13.63 -65.21
C LEU A 82 19.66 12.96 -64.93
N LEU A 83 18.71 13.01 -65.87
CA LEU A 83 17.43 12.31 -65.78
C LEU A 83 17.63 10.79 -65.63
N SER A 84 18.54 10.20 -66.41
CA SER A 84 18.86 8.77 -66.33
C SER A 84 19.45 8.38 -64.97
N ILE A 85 20.31 9.24 -64.39
CA ILE A 85 20.88 9.03 -63.05
C ILE A 85 19.79 9.12 -61.98
N MET A 86 18.92 10.14 -62.06
CA MET A 86 17.82 10.32 -61.11
C MET A 86 16.81 9.17 -61.17
N GLU A 87 16.52 8.64 -62.35
CA GLU A 87 15.69 7.46 -62.54
C GLU A 87 16.31 6.23 -61.88
N GLY A 88 17.59 5.97 -62.12
CA GLY A 88 18.32 4.86 -61.50
C GLY A 88 18.44 4.98 -59.97
N GLU A 89 18.63 6.19 -59.45
CA GLU A 89 18.66 6.44 -58.01
C GLU A 89 17.30 6.18 -57.36
N LEU A 90 16.22 6.63 -58.01
CA LEU A 90 14.86 6.38 -57.53
C LEU A 90 14.55 4.88 -57.51
N GLN A 91 14.89 4.16 -58.59
CA GLN A 91 14.74 2.70 -58.67
C GLN A 91 15.50 1.99 -57.53
N ALA A 92 16.76 2.36 -57.28
CA ALA A 92 17.56 1.77 -56.20
C ALA A 92 16.97 2.04 -54.81
N ARG A 93 16.38 3.22 -54.59
CA ARG A 93 15.67 3.56 -53.34
C ARG A 93 14.40 2.72 -53.19
N GLU A 94 13.65 2.53 -54.26
CA GLU A 94 12.44 1.69 -54.29
C GLU A 94 12.78 0.24 -53.92
N ASP A 95 13.88 -0.29 -54.48
CA ASP A 95 14.37 -1.64 -54.20
C ASP A 95 14.79 -1.82 -52.74
N VAL A 96 15.50 -0.84 -52.15
CA VAL A 96 15.87 -0.87 -50.72
C VAL A 96 14.63 -0.78 -49.83
N ILE A 97 13.64 0.04 -50.18
CA ILE A 97 12.37 0.11 -49.44
C ILE A 97 11.62 -1.23 -49.53
N HIS A 98 11.57 -1.84 -50.70
CA HIS A 98 10.95 -3.15 -50.89
C HIS A 98 11.68 -4.22 -50.06
N MET A 99 13.00 -4.27 -50.15
CA MET A 99 13.85 -5.16 -49.38
C MET A 99 13.61 -4.97 -47.88
N LEU A 100 13.70 -3.75 -47.36
CA LEU A 100 13.47 -3.45 -45.94
C LEU A 100 12.05 -3.79 -45.49
N LYS A 101 11.03 -3.56 -46.34
CA LYS A 101 9.64 -3.96 -46.04
C LYS A 101 9.47 -5.48 -45.98
N THR A 102 10.16 -6.22 -46.85
CA THR A 102 10.15 -7.70 -46.86
C THR A 102 11.08 -8.33 -45.82
N GLU A 103 12.13 -7.61 -45.42
CA GLU A 103 13.14 -8.00 -44.43
C GLU A 103 12.69 -7.69 -43.01
N LYS A 104 11.72 -6.77 -42.81
CA LYS A 104 10.99 -6.66 -41.54
C LYS A 104 10.64 -8.07 -41.10
N THR A 105 11.31 -8.50 -40.05
CA THR A 105 11.41 -9.90 -39.67
C THR A 105 10.02 -10.48 -39.63
N LYS A 106 9.78 -11.51 -40.44
CA LYS A 106 8.48 -12.16 -40.56
C LYS A 106 7.91 -12.36 -39.16
N PRO A 107 6.71 -11.84 -38.84
CA PRO A 107 6.16 -11.91 -37.51
C PRO A 107 6.10 -13.36 -37.01
N GLU A 108 5.89 -14.32 -37.91
CA GLU A 108 5.90 -15.76 -37.58
C GLU A 108 7.24 -16.25 -37.03
N VAL A 109 8.37 -15.72 -37.52
CA VAL A 109 9.72 -16.08 -37.04
C VAL A 109 9.98 -15.46 -35.67
N LEU A 110 9.57 -14.21 -35.45
CA LEU A 110 9.67 -13.56 -34.15
C LEU A 110 8.79 -14.24 -33.10
N GLU A 111 7.58 -14.65 -33.47
CA GLU A 111 6.67 -15.40 -32.60
C GLU A 111 7.25 -16.77 -32.23
N ALA A 112 7.86 -17.49 -33.19
CA ALA A 112 8.49 -18.77 -32.90
C ALA A 112 9.69 -18.67 -31.92
N HIS A 113 10.45 -17.58 -31.99
CA HIS A 113 11.62 -17.38 -31.12
C HIS A 113 11.30 -16.77 -29.77
N TYR A 114 10.29 -15.88 -29.69
CA TYR A 114 10.01 -15.07 -28.50
C TYR A 114 8.59 -15.26 -27.95
N GLY A 115 7.77 -16.12 -28.55
CA GLY A 115 6.40 -16.44 -28.12
C GLY A 115 5.34 -15.37 -28.46
N SER A 116 5.74 -14.19 -28.93
CA SER A 116 4.84 -13.14 -29.40
C SER A 116 5.58 -12.20 -30.35
N ALA A 117 5.05 -11.98 -31.55
CA ALA A 117 5.56 -10.97 -32.49
C ALA A 117 5.14 -9.54 -32.14
N GLU A 118 4.16 -9.37 -31.25
CA GLU A 118 3.51 -8.07 -30.98
C GLU A 118 3.77 -7.60 -29.54
N PRO A 119 4.52 -6.51 -29.34
CA PRO A 119 4.80 -5.96 -28.01
C PRO A 119 3.54 -5.51 -27.25
N GLU A 120 2.51 -5.06 -27.98
CA GLU A 120 1.29 -4.46 -27.40
C GLU A 120 0.47 -5.46 -26.57
N LYS A 121 0.48 -6.74 -26.94
CA LYS A 121 -0.26 -7.78 -26.21
C LYS A 121 0.36 -8.03 -24.83
N VAL A 122 1.69 -8.12 -24.76
CA VAL A 122 2.41 -8.36 -23.49
C VAL A 122 2.27 -7.17 -22.56
N LEU A 123 2.43 -5.95 -23.08
CA LEU A 123 2.28 -4.72 -22.29
C LEU A 123 0.85 -4.54 -21.75
N ARG A 124 -0.18 -4.88 -22.53
CA ARG A 124 -1.58 -4.84 -22.07
C ARG A 124 -1.87 -5.86 -20.97
N VAL A 125 -1.36 -7.09 -21.10
CA VAL A 125 -1.51 -8.13 -20.07
C VAL A 125 -0.80 -7.70 -18.79
N LEU A 126 0.44 -7.19 -18.89
CA LEU A 126 1.19 -6.69 -17.75
C LEU A 126 0.49 -5.51 -17.07
N HIS A 127 -0.09 -4.59 -17.84
CA HIS A 127 -0.85 -3.46 -17.31
C HIS A 127 -2.10 -3.92 -16.55
N ARG A 128 -2.85 -4.89 -17.10
CA ARG A 128 -3.98 -5.52 -16.42
C ARG A 128 -3.54 -6.18 -15.11
N ASP A 129 -2.44 -6.91 -15.14
CA ASP A 129 -1.93 -7.63 -13.97
C ASP A 129 -1.42 -6.65 -12.90
N ALA A 130 -0.83 -5.52 -13.30
CA ALA A 130 -0.42 -4.46 -12.38
C ALA A 130 -1.63 -3.81 -11.66
N ILE A 131 -2.75 -3.60 -12.37
CA ILE A 131 -3.99 -3.09 -11.76
C ILE A 131 -4.54 -4.11 -10.75
N LEU A 132 -4.62 -5.39 -11.13
CA LEU A 132 -5.11 -6.46 -10.25
C LEU A 132 -4.20 -6.67 -9.03
N ALA A 133 -2.88 -6.50 -9.18
CA ALA A 133 -1.94 -6.55 -8.08
C ALA A 133 -2.09 -5.36 -7.13
N GLN A 134 -2.32 -4.15 -7.66
CA GLN A 134 -2.61 -2.97 -6.84
C GLN A 134 -3.88 -3.15 -6.02
N GLU A 135 -4.96 -3.63 -6.63
CA GLU A 135 -6.25 -3.86 -5.96
C GLU A 135 -6.12 -4.83 -4.77
N LYS A 136 -5.32 -5.89 -4.92
CA LYS A 136 -5.02 -6.83 -3.83
C LYS A 136 -4.13 -6.24 -2.74
N SER A 137 -3.18 -5.39 -3.11
CA SER A 137 -2.26 -4.76 -2.13
C SER A 137 -2.91 -3.68 -1.27
N ILE A 138 -4.02 -3.10 -1.74
CA ILE A 138 -4.72 -2.01 -1.04
C ILE A 138 -5.76 -2.54 -0.03
N GLY A 139 -6.21 -3.80 -0.17
CA GLY A 139 -7.40 -4.28 0.53
C GLY A 139 -7.16 -5.15 1.77
N GLU A 140 -6.00 -5.77 1.95
CA GLU A 140 -5.80 -6.73 3.04
C GLU A 140 -4.50 -6.44 3.79
N ASP A 141 -4.58 -5.46 4.70
CA ASP A 141 -3.56 -5.30 5.71
C ASP A 141 -3.58 -6.52 6.63
N VAL A 142 -2.50 -7.30 6.54
CA VAL A 142 -2.28 -8.55 7.27
C VAL A 142 -2.36 -8.33 8.79
N TYR A 143 -2.12 -7.10 9.26
CA TYR A 143 -2.08 -6.75 10.68
C TYR A 143 -3.43 -6.33 11.27
N GLU A 144 -4.42 -5.98 10.45
CA GLU A 144 -5.73 -5.51 10.94
C GLU A 144 -6.46 -6.55 11.79
N LYS A 145 -6.43 -7.82 11.36
CA LYS A 145 -7.10 -8.92 12.09
C LYS A 145 -6.43 -9.18 13.46
N PRO A 146 -5.10 -9.37 13.55
CA PRO A 146 -4.42 -9.50 14.85
C PRO A 146 -4.61 -8.30 15.78
N ILE A 147 -4.57 -7.07 15.26
CA ILE A 147 -4.73 -5.85 16.06
C ILE A 147 -6.17 -5.78 16.62
N SER A 148 -7.18 -6.03 15.78
CA SER A 148 -8.58 -6.06 16.21
C SER A 148 -8.85 -7.12 17.29
N GLU A 149 -8.23 -8.30 17.20
CA GLU A 149 -8.36 -9.32 18.24
C GLU A 149 -7.67 -8.92 19.54
N LEU A 150 -6.55 -8.20 19.47
CA LEU A 150 -5.85 -7.69 20.64
C LEU A 150 -6.68 -6.62 21.37
N ASP A 151 -7.28 -5.69 20.62
CA ASP A 151 -8.17 -4.66 21.17
C ASP A 151 -9.38 -5.28 21.86
N ARG A 152 -9.99 -6.29 21.22
CA ARG A 152 -11.10 -7.05 21.81
C ARG A 152 -10.68 -7.76 23.10
N LEU A 153 -9.48 -8.32 23.15
CA LEU A 153 -8.96 -8.98 24.35
C LEU A 153 -8.73 -7.96 25.48
N GLU A 154 -8.13 -6.81 25.18
CA GLU A 154 -7.89 -5.73 26.15
C GLU A 154 -9.23 -5.23 26.74
N GLU A 155 -10.23 -5.01 25.89
CA GLU A 155 -11.55 -4.57 26.33
C GLU A 155 -12.21 -5.60 27.25
N LYS A 156 -12.11 -6.90 26.93
CA LYS A 156 -12.63 -7.97 27.79
C LYS A 156 -11.89 -8.05 29.13
N GLN A 157 -10.58 -7.84 29.15
CA GLN A 157 -9.82 -7.80 30.39
C GLN A 157 -10.25 -6.62 31.27
N ARG A 158 -10.37 -5.41 30.69
CA ARG A 158 -10.85 -4.22 31.40
C ARG A 158 -12.25 -4.40 31.97
N GLU A 159 -13.16 -4.95 31.18
CA GLU A 159 -14.54 -5.25 31.60
C GLU A 159 -14.57 -6.24 32.77
N THR A 160 -13.80 -7.33 32.66
CA THR A 160 -13.76 -8.37 33.70
C THR A 160 -13.15 -7.84 34.99
N TYR A 161 -12.06 -7.07 34.89
CA TYR A 161 -11.41 -6.44 36.04
C TYR A 161 -12.37 -5.49 36.76
N ARG A 162 -13.12 -4.66 36.02
CA ARG A 162 -14.11 -3.75 36.62
C ARG A 162 -15.22 -4.50 37.34
N ARG A 163 -15.81 -5.51 36.70
CA ARG A 163 -16.86 -6.34 37.34
C ARG A 163 -16.35 -7.04 38.60
N MET A 164 -15.15 -7.60 38.54
CA MET A 164 -14.53 -8.26 39.70
C MET A 164 -14.32 -7.29 40.85
N LEU A 165 -13.84 -6.07 40.56
CA LEU A 165 -13.66 -5.02 41.56
C LEU A 165 -14.99 -4.61 42.20
N GLU A 166 -16.04 -4.44 41.39
CA GLU A 166 -17.39 -4.15 41.88
C GLU A 166 -17.94 -5.25 42.80
N GLN A 167 -17.79 -6.52 42.41
CA GLN A 167 -18.21 -7.66 43.23
C GLN A 167 -17.42 -7.73 44.54
N LEU A 168 -16.12 -7.50 44.51
CA LEU A 168 -15.29 -7.48 45.71
C LEU A 168 -15.71 -6.36 46.67
N LEU A 169 -15.99 -5.17 46.15
CA LEU A 169 -16.48 -4.03 46.95
C LEU A 169 -17.85 -4.31 47.56
N LEU A 170 -18.76 -4.94 46.81
CA LEU A 170 -20.08 -5.34 47.32
C LEU A 170 -19.95 -6.40 48.43
N ALA A 171 -19.09 -7.40 48.23
CA ALA A 171 -18.80 -8.43 49.22
C ALA A 171 -18.19 -7.84 50.50
N GLU A 172 -17.24 -6.92 50.38
CA GLU A 172 -16.61 -6.22 51.51
C GLU A 172 -17.64 -5.39 52.31
N LYS A 173 -18.48 -4.61 51.62
CA LYS A 173 -19.58 -3.86 52.26
C LYS A 173 -20.62 -4.74 52.92
N CYS A 174 -20.92 -5.90 52.34
CA CYS A 174 -21.84 -6.87 52.91
C CYS A 174 -21.24 -7.49 54.18
N HIS A 175 -20.01 -7.97 54.10
CA HIS A 175 -19.29 -8.58 55.22
C HIS A 175 -19.15 -7.62 56.40
N ARG A 176 -18.76 -6.37 56.14
CA ARG A 176 -18.66 -5.34 57.17
C ARG A 176 -19.98 -5.07 57.89
N ARG A 177 -21.12 -5.11 57.18
CA ARG A 177 -22.45 -5.01 57.80
C ARG A 177 -22.75 -6.22 58.69
N THR A 178 -22.49 -7.42 58.21
CA THR A 178 -22.70 -8.65 59.00
C THR A 178 -21.85 -8.66 60.26
N VAL A 179 -20.57 -8.26 60.19
CA VAL A 179 -19.70 -8.16 61.36
C VAL A 179 -20.25 -7.14 62.37
N TYR A 180 -20.67 -5.97 61.90
CA TYR A 180 -21.27 -4.95 62.77
C TYR A 180 -22.56 -5.45 63.46
N GLU A 181 -23.44 -6.16 62.74
CA GLU A 181 -24.65 -6.76 63.31
C GLU A 181 -24.32 -7.80 64.38
N LEU A 182 -23.31 -8.65 64.14
CA LEU A 182 -22.84 -9.65 65.10
C LEU A 182 -22.22 -9.01 66.35
N GLU A 183 -21.43 -7.95 66.19
CA GLU A 183 -20.85 -7.19 67.31
C GLU A 183 -21.93 -6.54 68.17
N ASN A 184 -22.94 -5.94 67.52
CA ASN A 184 -24.08 -5.36 68.21
C ASN A 184 -24.87 -6.42 68.99
N GLU A 185 -25.12 -7.59 68.39
CA GLU A 185 -25.84 -8.67 69.06
C GLU A 185 -25.03 -9.26 70.22
N LYS A 186 -23.71 -9.40 70.06
CA LYS A 186 -22.80 -9.76 71.15
C LYS A 186 -22.88 -8.75 72.30
N HIS A 187 -22.85 -7.46 72.01
CA HIS A 187 -22.91 -6.42 73.03
C HIS A 187 -24.24 -6.46 73.79
N LYS A 188 -25.38 -6.56 73.06
CA LYS A 188 -26.69 -6.77 73.68
C LYS A 188 -26.70 -8.01 74.56
N HIS A 189 -26.18 -9.13 74.08
CA HIS A 189 -26.12 -10.37 74.86
C HIS A 189 -25.31 -10.18 76.15
N THR A 190 -24.15 -9.53 76.09
CA THR A 190 -23.37 -9.19 77.30
C THR A 190 -24.17 -8.32 78.26
N ASP A 191 -24.88 -7.30 77.78
CA ASP A 191 -25.71 -6.44 78.64
C ASP A 191 -26.88 -7.21 79.27
N TYR A 192 -27.49 -8.14 78.54
CA TYR A 192 -28.53 -9.00 79.09
C TYR A 192 -27.99 -9.93 80.17
N MET A 193 -26.81 -10.52 79.96
CA MET A 193 -26.16 -11.38 80.96
C MET A 193 -25.79 -10.60 82.22
N ASN A 194 -25.22 -9.40 82.08
CA ASN A 194 -24.88 -8.55 83.22
C ASN A 194 -26.15 -8.21 84.05
N LYS A 195 -27.26 -7.87 83.38
CA LYS A 195 -28.53 -7.62 84.07
C LYS A 195 -29.10 -8.87 84.74
N SER A 196 -28.99 -10.05 84.11
CA SER A 196 -29.45 -11.29 84.74
C SER A 196 -28.61 -11.66 85.95
N ASP A 197 -27.31 -11.37 85.93
CA ASP A 197 -26.42 -11.57 87.06
C ASP A 197 -26.80 -10.62 88.21
N ASP A 198 -27.11 -9.35 87.93
CA ASP A 198 -27.62 -8.40 88.93
C ASP A 198 -28.93 -8.88 89.59
N PHE A 199 -29.88 -9.39 88.78
CA PHE A 199 -31.12 -9.97 89.31
C PHE A 199 -30.86 -11.22 90.16
N THR A 200 -29.92 -12.07 89.73
CA THR A 200 -29.55 -13.28 90.48
C THR A 200 -28.92 -12.92 91.83
N ASN A 201 -28.02 -11.94 91.84
CA ASN A 201 -27.39 -11.43 93.07
C ASN A 201 -28.42 -10.82 94.04
N LEU A 202 -29.40 -10.06 93.53
CA LEU A 202 -30.46 -9.48 94.37
C LEU A 202 -31.34 -10.57 95.01
N LEU A 203 -31.71 -11.60 94.24
CA LEU A 203 -32.47 -12.74 94.75
C LEU A 203 -31.67 -13.57 95.78
N GLU A 204 -30.35 -13.62 95.66
CA GLU A 204 -29.49 -14.25 96.65
C GLU A 204 -29.44 -13.43 97.95
N GLN A 205 -29.34 -12.10 97.86
CA GLN A 205 -29.38 -11.20 99.02
C GLN A 205 -30.71 -11.25 99.79
N GLU A 206 -31.86 -11.39 99.13
CA GLU A 206 -33.15 -11.52 99.82
C GLU A 206 -33.33 -12.87 100.55
N ARG A 207 -32.50 -13.86 100.24
CA ARG A 207 -32.56 -15.19 100.85
C ARG A 207 -31.75 -15.29 102.15
N GLU A 208 -30.60 -14.62 102.21
CA GLU A 208 -29.72 -14.56 103.39
C GLU A 208 -30.29 -13.69 104.52
#